data_AF-A0A1Y1LXE6-F1
#
_entry.id   AF-A0A1Y1LXE6-F1
#
_cell.length_a   1.000
_cell.length_b   1.000
_cell.length_c   1.000
_cell.angle_alpha   90.00
_cell.angle_beta   90.00
_cell.angle_gamma   90.00
#
_symmetry.space_group_name_H-M   'P 1'
#
loop_
_entity.id
_entity.type
_entity.pdbx_description
1 polymer ?
#
loop_
_entity_poly.entity_id
_entity_poly.type
_entity_poly.pdbx_seq_one_letter_code
_entity_poly.pdbx_strand_id
1 'polypeptide(L)'
;MAQLLMFLCFLCAFSQVLPIDIDETHYTIEDYICFNRTGIDKSYMDSHVTADFVLTTGDEKLNKFMACWVVEMKLVDDELQFSHSAWEKYATHNLFKFIG
;
A
#
# COMPACT_ATOMS: atom_id res chain seq x y z
N MET A 1 8.80 10.68 -15.76
CA MET A 1 9.37 9.35 -15.43
C MET A 1 10.56 9.43 -14.47
N ALA A 2 11.62 10.19 -14.76
CA ALA A 2 12.82 10.25 -13.89
C ALA A 2 12.58 10.78 -12.46
N GLN A 3 11.69 11.76 -12.29
CA GLN A 3 11.38 12.36 -10.98
C GLN A 3 10.61 11.44 -10.04
N LEU A 4 9.71 10.60 -10.60
CA LEU A 4 8.94 9.60 -9.84
C LEU A 4 9.88 8.53 -9.26
N LEU A 5 10.86 8.10 -10.07
CA LEU A 5 11.87 7.12 -9.66
C LEU A 5 12.73 7.64 -8.51
N MET A 6 13.16 8.91 -8.60
CA MET A 6 13.95 9.57 -7.56
C MET A 6 13.18 9.68 -6.23
N PHE A 7 11.88 9.97 -6.29
CA PHE A 7 11.03 10.07 -5.11
C PHE A 7 10.86 8.72 -4.41
N LEU A 8 10.68 7.65 -5.19
CA LEU A 8 10.63 6.28 -4.68
C LEU A 8 11.94 5.87 -4.00
N CYS A 9 13.10 6.19 -4.60
CA CYS A 9 14.39 5.92 -3.97
C CYS A 9 14.57 6.66 -2.64
N PHE A 10 14.07 7.90 -2.54
CA PHE A 10 14.19 8.71 -1.32
C PHE A 10 13.33 8.15 -0.17
N LEU A 11 12.11 7.70 -0.46
CA LEU A 11 11.23 7.05 0.52
C LEU A 11 11.84 5.74 1.06
N CYS A 12 12.47 4.95 0.19
CA CYS A 12 13.14 3.70 0.58
C CYS A 12 14.39 3.92 1.44
N ALA A 13 15.16 4.99 1.18
CA ALA A 13 16.34 5.30 1.99
C ALA A 13 15.95 5.71 3.43
N PHE A 14 14.81 6.39 3.59
CA PHE A 14 14.31 6.76 4.92
C PHE A 14 13.70 5.59 5.70
N SER A 15 13.09 4.62 5.02
CA SER A 15 12.51 3.43 5.68
C SER A 15 13.57 2.46 6.22
N GLN A 16 14.82 2.52 5.74
CA GLN A 16 15.91 1.66 6.22
C GLN A 16 16.59 2.14 7.51
N VAL A 17 16.33 3.37 7.97
CA VAL A 17 17.00 3.96 9.15
C VAL A 17 16.24 3.72 10.46
N LEU A 18 15.01 3.23 10.40
CA LEU A 18 14.20 2.95 11.58
C LEU A 18 13.93 1.43 11.64
N PRO A 19 14.50 0.69 12.61
CA PRO A 19 14.06 -0.66 12.90
C PRO A 19 12.73 -0.54 13.62
N ILE A 20 11.67 -0.28 12.86
CA ILE A 20 10.31 -0.35 13.36
C ILE A 20 9.95 -1.82 13.28
N ASP A 21 9.85 -2.46 14.44
CA ASP A 21 9.22 -3.75 14.60
C ASP A 21 7.73 -3.53 14.31
N ILE A 22 7.36 -3.53 13.02
CA ILE A 22 5.97 -3.41 12.58
C ILE A 22 5.35 -4.77 12.84
N ASP A 23 4.64 -4.87 13.96
CA ASP A 23 3.82 -6.02 14.33
C ASP A 23 3.10 -6.58 13.08
N GLU A 24 3.49 -7.80 12.70
CA GLU A 24 3.14 -8.41 11.43
C GLU A 24 1.60 -8.53 11.33
N THR A 25 1.01 -7.93 10.28
CA THR A 25 -0.37 -8.14 9.79
C THR A 25 -1.55 -7.43 10.51
N HIS A 26 -1.50 -6.10 10.64
CA HIS A 26 -2.73 -5.32 10.88
C HIS A 26 -3.43 -4.93 9.57
N TYR A 27 -4.21 -5.86 9.02
CA TYR A 27 -5.16 -5.57 7.94
C TYR A 27 -6.16 -4.49 8.35
N THR A 28 -6.36 -3.49 7.51
CA THR A 28 -7.34 -2.41 7.68
C THR A 28 -8.74 -2.84 7.26
N ILE A 29 -9.75 -2.02 7.52
CA ILE A 29 -11.14 -2.30 7.12
C ILE A 29 -11.23 -2.39 5.58
N GLU A 30 -10.49 -1.55 4.89
CA GLU A 30 -10.39 -1.51 3.43
C GLU A 30 -9.83 -2.83 2.87
N ASP A 31 -8.85 -3.45 3.55
CA ASP A 31 -8.35 -4.77 3.17
C ASP A 31 -9.46 -5.83 3.23
N TYR A 32 -10.27 -5.85 4.29
CA TYR A 32 -11.39 -6.79 4.41
C TYR A 32 -12.48 -6.57 3.36
N ILE A 33 -12.77 -5.32 3.02
CA ILE A 33 -13.69 -4.98 1.93
C ILE A 33 -13.15 -5.55 0.61
N CYS A 34 -11.85 -5.38 0.36
CA CYS A 34 -11.23 -5.83 -0.87
C CYS A 34 -11.03 -7.34 -0.95
N PHE A 35 -10.78 -8.03 0.16
CA PHE A 35 -10.83 -9.50 0.21
C PHE A 35 -12.19 -10.03 -0.25
N ASN A 36 -13.26 -9.49 0.31
CA ASN A 36 -14.62 -9.91 -0.03
C ASN A 36 -14.97 -9.62 -1.50
N ARG A 37 -14.55 -8.47 -2.04
CA ARG A 37 -14.85 -8.09 -3.43
C ARG A 37 -14.02 -8.84 -4.47
N THR A 38 -12.78 -9.15 -4.15
CA THR A 38 -11.85 -9.78 -5.10
C THR A 38 -11.79 -11.31 -4.99
N GLY A 39 -12.32 -11.86 -3.89
CA GLY A 39 -12.22 -13.29 -3.58
C GLY A 39 -10.81 -13.71 -3.18
N ILE A 40 -9.92 -12.75 -2.86
CA ILE A 40 -8.60 -13.02 -2.29
C ILE A 40 -8.76 -13.22 -0.79
N ASP A 41 -8.06 -14.22 -0.26
CA ASP A 41 -7.97 -14.46 1.18
C ASP A 41 -6.65 -13.92 1.76
N LYS A 42 -6.59 -13.90 3.09
CA LYS A 42 -5.41 -13.42 3.83
C LYS A 42 -4.15 -14.22 3.48
N SER A 43 -4.25 -15.54 3.37
CA SER A 43 -3.10 -16.39 3.10
C SER A 43 -2.46 -16.08 1.75
N TYR A 44 -3.29 -15.76 0.75
CA TYR A 44 -2.83 -15.27 -0.54
C TYR A 44 -2.09 -13.95 -0.40
N MET A 45 -2.68 -12.99 0.33
CA MET A 45 -2.07 -11.67 0.53
C MET A 45 -0.74 -11.75 1.29
N ASP A 46 -0.69 -12.50 2.39
CA ASP A 46 0.50 -12.73 3.20
C ASP A 46 1.64 -13.36 2.37
N SER A 47 1.31 -14.19 1.38
CA SER A 47 2.31 -14.82 0.50
C SER A 47 2.84 -13.93 -0.62
N HIS A 48 2.16 -12.82 -0.94
CA HIS A 48 2.53 -11.92 -2.04
C HIS A 48 2.98 -10.54 -1.57
N VAL A 49 2.54 -10.11 -0.39
CA VAL A 49 2.92 -8.84 0.23
C VAL A 49 3.81 -9.14 1.43
N THR A 50 5.08 -9.40 1.13
CA THR A 50 6.12 -9.60 2.14
C THR A 50 6.81 -8.28 2.47
N ALA A 51 7.52 -8.21 3.61
CA ALA A 51 8.31 -7.04 4.02
C ALA A 51 9.30 -6.59 2.93
N ASP A 52 9.85 -7.55 2.18
CA ASP A 52 10.51 -7.29 0.91
C ASP A 52 9.45 -7.02 -0.16
N PHE A 53 9.27 -5.74 -0.51
CA PHE A 53 8.31 -5.29 -1.51
C PHE A 53 8.72 -5.75 -2.91
N VAL A 54 8.37 -6.98 -3.27
CA VAL A 54 8.51 -7.49 -4.63
C VAL A 54 7.28 -7.06 -5.41
N LEU A 55 7.43 -6.09 -6.31
CA LEU A 55 6.40 -5.79 -7.33
C LEU A 55 6.29 -7.00 -8.27
N THR A 56 5.46 -7.98 -7.93
CA THR A 56 5.14 -9.10 -8.80
C THR A 56 4.24 -8.61 -9.94
N THR A 57 4.86 -8.11 -11.00
CA THR A 57 4.17 -7.81 -12.24
C THR A 57 3.62 -9.10 -12.84
N GLY A 58 2.33 -9.11 -13.23
CA GLY A 58 1.70 -10.24 -13.91
C GLY A 58 0.69 -11.03 -13.07
N ASP A 59 0.53 -10.71 -11.79
CA ASP A 59 -0.54 -11.27 -10.97
C ASP A 59 -1.84 -10.46 -11.11
N GLU A 60 -2.74 -10.91 -11.98
CA GLU A 60 -4.05 -10.26 -12.18
C GLU A 60 -4.92 -10.24 -10.93
N LYS A 61 -4.82 -11.23 -10.05
CA LYS A 61 -5.62 -11.27 -8.83
C LYS A 61 -5.12 -10.19 -7.87
N LEU A 62 -3.81 -10.14 -7.64
CA LEU A 62 -3.21 -9.10 -6.81
C LEU A 62 -3.47 -7.71 -7.39
N ASN A 63 -3.38 -7.52 -8.71
CA ASN A 63 -3.72 -6.26 -9.36
C ASN A 63 -5.16 -5.81 -9.10
N LYS A 64 -6.13 -6.73 -9.13
CA LYS A 64 -7.52 -6.42 -8.79
C LYS A 64 -7.69 -6.02 -7.33
N PHE A 65 -6.98 -6.69 -6.42
CA PHE A 65 -6.99 -6.32 -5.01
C PHE A 65 -6.38 -4.93 -4.80
N MET A 66 -5.21 -4.66 -5.37
CA MET A 66 -4.55 -3.36 -5.25
C MET A 66 -5.40 -2.23 -5.82
N ALA A 67 -6.09 -2.47 -6.95
CA ALA A 67 -7.02 -1.50 -7.54
C ALA A 67 -8.23 -1.23 -6.62
N CYS A 68 -8.80 -2.27 -6.01
CA CYS A 68 -9.85 -2.09 -4.99
C CYS A 68 -9.32 -1.28 -3.80
N TRP A 69 -8.14 -1.63 -3.31
CA TRP A 69 -7.55 -1.05 -2.12
C TRP A 69 -7.28 0.44 -2.30
N VAL A 70 -6.65 0.87 -3.40
CA VAL A 70 -6.37 2.31 -3.62
C VAL A 70 -7.65 3.15 -3.72
N VAL A 71 -8.75 2.57 -4.21
CA VAL A 71 -10.06 3.24 -4.27
C VAL A 71 -10.69 3.36 -2.87
N GLU A 72 -10.72 2.27 -2.10
CA GLU A 72 -11.28 2.29 -0.74
C GLU A 72 -10.48 3.19 0.20
N MET A 73 -9.16 3.23 0.01
CA MET A 73 -8.25 4.15 0.72
C MET A 73 -8.37 5.61 0.24
N LYS A 74 -9.18 5.88 -0.80
CA LYS A 74 -9.37 7.20 -1.43
C LYS A 74 -8.08 7.84 -1.91
N LEU A 75 -7.11 7.02 -2.31
CA LEU A 75 -5.81 7.48 -2.83
C LEU A 75 -5.90 7.88 -4.30
N VAL A 76 -6.98 7.49 -4.97
CA VAL A 76 -7.32 7.89 -6.33
C VAL A 76 -8.61 8.71 -6.35
N ASP A 77 -8.76 9.56 -7.36
CA ASP A 77 -10.00 10.27 -7.66
C ASP A 77 -10.97 9.42 -8.51
N ASP A 78 -12.11 10.01 -8.89
CA ASP A 78 -13.15 9.35 -9.67
C ASP A 78 -12.68 8.96 -11.10
N GLU A 79 -11.56 9.53 -11.55
CA GLU A 79 -10.92 9.23 -12.84
C GLU A 79 -9.78 8.19 -12.68
N LEU A 80 -9.65 7.59 -11.50
CA LEU A 80 -8.58 6.67 -11.10
C LEU A 80 -7.19 7.32 -11.18
N GLN A 81 -7.10 8.64 -11.13
CA GLN A 81 -5.84 9.37 -11.04
C GLN A 81 -5.41 9.50 -9.59
N PHE A 82 -4.10 9.45 -9.35
CA PHE A 82 -3.56 9.54 -8.01
C PHE A 82 -3.80 10.92 -7.40
N SER A 83 -4.47 10.95 -6.25
CA SER A 83 -4.74 12.18 -5.50
C SER A 83 -3.59 12.46 -4.54
N HIS A 84 -2.73 13.40 -4.91
CA HIS A 84 -1.56 13.78 -4.10
C HIS A 84 -1.96 14.22 -2.69
N SER A 85 -3.07 14.97 -2.55
CA SER A 85 -3.55 15.46 -1.26
C SER A 85 -4.10 14.34 -0.38
N ALA A 86 -4.78 13.35 -0.96
CA ALA A 86 -5.26 12.19 -0.22
C ALA A 86 -4.10 11.29 0.23
N TRP A 87 -3.10 11.10 -0.64
CA TRP A 87 -1.87 10.41 -0.28
C TRP A 87 -1.12 11.11 0.85
N GLU A 88 -0.94 12.42 0.78
CA GLU A 88 -0.27 13.19 1.82
C GLU A 88 -0.99 13.06 3.17
N LYS A 89 -2.33 13.10 3.15
CA LYS A 89 -3.16 12.88 4.34
C LYS A 89 -3.01 11.46 4.90
N TYR A 90 -3.02 10.45 4.04
CA TYR A 90 -2.84 9.05 4.41
C TYR A 90 -1.44 8.80 5.00
N ALA A 91 -0.41 9.27 4.31
CA ALA A 91 0.98 9.16 4.74
C ALA A 91 1.15 9.86 6.08
N THR A 92 0.64 11.08 6.25
CA THR A 92 0.67 11.81 7.52
C THR A 92 -0.04 11.03 8.64
N HIS A 93 -1.27 10.57 8.41
CA HIS A 93 -2.05 9.85 9.42
C HIS A 93 -1.41 8.54 9.88
N ASN A 94 -0.74 7.83 8.97
CA ASN A 94 -0.15 6.52 9.28
C ASN A 94 1.33 6.63 9.66
N LEU A 95 2.14 7.50 9.05
CA LEU A 95 3.52 7.78 9.49
C LEU A 95 3.57 8.29 10.93
N PHE A 96 2.59 9.10 11.36
CA PHE A 96 2.52 9.50 12.77
C PHE A 96 2.18 8.35 13.74
N LYS A 97 1.54 7.27 13.27
CA LYS A 97 1.36 6.04 14.08
C LYS A 97 2.63 5.20 14.16
N PHE A 98 3.60 5.42 13.28
CA PHE A 98 4.88 4.70 13.25
C PHE A 98 6.01 5.40 14.04
N ILE A 99 5.83 6.68 14.42
CA ILE A 99 6.82 7.46 15.19
C ILE A 99 6.41 7.57 16.69
N GLY A 100 5.31 6.92 17.08
CA GLY A 100 4.78 6.89 18.45
C GLY A 100 5.20 5.65 19.22
#